data_AF-A0A9D2CKE0-F1
#
_entry.id   AF-A0A9D2CKE0-F1
#
_cell.length_a   1.000
_cell.length_b   1.000
_cell.length_c   1.000
_cell.angle_alpha   90.00
_cell.angle_beta   90.00
_cell.angle_gamma   90.00
#
_symmetry.space_group_name_H-M   'P 1'
#
loop_
_entity.id
_entity.type
_entity.pdbx_description
1 polymer ?
#
loop_
_entity_poly.entity_id
_entity_poly.type
_entity_poly.pdbx_seq_one_letter_code
_entity_poly.pdbx_strand_id
1 'polypeptide(L)'
;MKKNWFYLFALICSVALFTACSDDEEGGNETPANPWAGTYKLADYVAENSVWNDTEVANWPKEGALYTEWTCGDNYTEFLSALFRYLGGSILPNALNSVTLQEDGNIVADYVASPTIALDPASIMSIFFTGAFPTVDASSFPTSGFVTSPVNLATWSEANGQLTVKLNINEILNSAVGENPDLQELVAGILNMSPAELKGVLTTLLGTDLSGISDATITQLQGWVKNGIPMHIETAENGHTHIYLDKSAFDNLLTTDAEGNSDIIILWGALSNAGIIPEEAQAAGILFAMFGQYWPTTTTFNLGLDLVKQ
;
A
#
# COMPACT_ATOMS: atom_id res chain seq x y z
N MET A 1 19.27 18.07 2.65
CA MET A 1 17.99 18.38 3.32
C MET A 1 17.41 17.08 3.87
N LYS A 2 16.25 17.07 4.55
CA LYS A 2 15.81 15.93 5.39
C LYS A 2 15.65 14.62 4.60
N LYS A 3 16.47 13.59 4.88
CA LYS A 3 16.31 12.24 4.30
C LYS A 3 15.07 11.50 4.85
N ASN A 4 14.70 11.75 6.12
CA ASN A 4 13.66 10.99 6.83
C ASN A 4 12.23 11.10 6.27
N TRP A 5 11.95 11.99 5.30
CA TRP A 5 10.63 12.02 4.66
C TRP A 5 10.44 10.88 3.64
N PHE A 6 11.53 10.30 3.12
CA PHE A 6 11.46 9.25 2.09
C PHE A 6 11.07 7.87 2.62
N TYR A 7 11.23 7.58 3.92
CA TYR A 7 10.67 6.35 4.51
C TYR A 7 9.14 6.38 4.51
N LEU A 8 8.58 7.54 4.84
CA LEU A 8 7.14 7.77 4.72
C LEU A 8 6.75 7.68 3.24
N PHE A 9 7.47 8.35 2.33
CA PHE A 9 7.15 8.32 0.89
C PHE A 9 7.21 6.91 0.27
N ALA A 10 8.22 6.10 0.58
CA ALA A 10 8.34 4.73 0.08
C ALA A 10 7.30 3.76 0.66
N LEU A 11 6.73 4.07 1.83
CA LEU A 11 5.65 3.31 2.48
C LEU A 11 4.24 3.85 2.14
N ILE A 12 4.14 5.10 1.67
CA ILE A 12 2.91 5.81 1.25
C ILE A 12 2.78 5.90 -0.28
N CYS A 13 3.77 5.45 -1.06
CA CYS A 13 3.65 5.27 -2.53
C CYS A 13 2.48 4.33 -2.95
N SER A 14 1.81 3.68 -1.99
CA SER A 14 0.60 2.88 -2.13
C SER A 14 -0.72 3.63 -1.86
N VAL A 15 -0.73 4.92 -1.47
CA VAL A 15 -1.95 5.62 -1.01
C VAL A 15 -2.06 7.10 -1.44
N ALA A 16 -3.30 7.53 -1.69
CA ALA A 16 -3.83 8.92 -1.58
C ALA A 16 -3.50 9.91 -2.73
N LEU A 17 -4.21 11.05 -2.97
CA LEU A 17 -4.93 11.95 -2.02
C LEU A 17 -6.13 12.83 -2.65
N PHE A 18 -7.40 12.38 -2.94
CA PHE A 18 -8.72 13.06 -3.36
C PHE A 18 -9.57 12.97 -4.73
N THR A 19 -10.22 14.05 -5.25
CA THR A 19 -11.63 14.23 -5.78
C THR A 19 -11.91 14.37 -7.30
N ALA A 20 -13.22 14.27 -7.70
CA ALA A 20 -13.97 15.27 -8.52
C ALA A 20 -15.51 15.14 -8.30
N CYS A 21 -16.32 16.18 -8.54
CA CYS A 21 -17.72 16.33 -8.03
C CYS A 21 -18.87 15.96 -9.00
N SER A 22 -20.11 15.91 -8.47
CA SER A 22 -21.36 16.31 -9.14
C SER A 22 -22.40 16.83 -8.12
N ASP A 23 -23.25 17.77 -8.52
CA ASP A 23 -24.09 18.61 -7.63
C ASP A 23 -25.46 18.02 -7.21
N ASP A 24 -26.03 18.63 -6.16
CA ASP A 24 -27.45 18.86 -5.81
C ASP A 24 -28.56 17.82 -6.06
N GLU A 25 -29.31 17.47 -4.99
CA GLU A 25 -30.70 17.94 -4.78
C GLU A 25 -31.04 17.99 -3.26
N GLU A 26 -31.96 18.88 -2.86
CA GLU A 26 -32.43 18.99 -1.47
C GLU A 26 -33.40 17.86 -1.08
N GLY A 27 -33.17 17.16 0.04
CA GLY A 27 -34.10 16.15 0.55
C GLY A 27 -33.88 15.78 2.01
N GLY A 28 -34.72 16.32 2.90
CA GLY A 28 -34.63 16.06 4.35
C GLY A 28 -34.99 14.63 4.75
N ASN A 29 -33.99 13.76 4.83
CA ASN A 29 -33.97 12.51 5.60
C ASN A 29 -32.62 12.43 6.33
N GLU A 30 -32.57 11.73 7.46
CA GLU A 30 -31.30 11.32 8.04
C GLU A 30 -30.67 10.28 7.10
N THR A 31 -29.66 10.68 6.33
CA THR A 31 -28.88 9.77 5.49
C THR A 31 -28.35 8.65 6.37
N PRO A 32 -28.61 7.36 6.08
CA PRO A 32 -28.08 6.28 6.89
C PRO A 32 -26.56 6.38 6.93
N ALA A 33 -26.00 6.62 8.11
CA ALA A 33 -24.56 6.77 8.30
C ALA A 33 -23.86 5.56 7.67
N ASN A 34 -22.95 5.82 6.72
CA ASN A 34 -22.34 4.75 5.94
C ASN A 34 -21.66 3.77 6.90
N PRO A 35 -21.88 2.44 6.80
CA PRO A 35 -21.37 1.46 7.76
C PRO A 35 -19.84 1.49 7.89
N TRP A 36 -19.13 1.97 6.87
CA TRP A 36 -17.68 2.14 6.86
C TRP A 36 -17.19 3.49 7.38
N ALA A 37 -18.07 4.46 7.63
CA ALA A 37 -17.68 5.73 8.23
C ALA A 37 -17.29 5.53 9.71
N GLY A 38 -16.19 6.14 10.14
CA GLY A 38 -15.64 6.07 11.50
C GLY A 38 -14.12 6.12 11.54
N THR A 39 -13.56 6.13 12.76
CA THR A 39 -12.11 6.03 13.00
C THR A 39 -11.70 4.58 13.22
N TYR A 40 -10.57 4.21 12.61
CA TYR A 40 -9.97 2.89 12.64
C TYR A 40 -8.53 3.00 13.14
N LYS A 41 -8.08 2.05 13.95
CA LYS A 41 -6.66 1.82 14.23
C LYS A 41 -6.17 0.60 13.48
N LEU A 42 -4.85 0.46 13.36
CA LEU A 42 -4.23 -0.81 12.96
C LEU A 42 -4.57 -1.91 13.97
N ALA A 43 -4.74 -3.15 13.49
CA ALA A 43 -4.84 -4.32 14.34
C ALA A 43 -3.52 -4.60 15.09
N ASP A 44 -3.64 -5.02 16.36
CA ASP A 44 -2.51 -5.45 17.18
C ASP A 44 -1.81 -6.67 16.55
N TYR A 45 -0.49 -6.74 16.67
CA TYR A 45 0.28 -7.88 16.18
C TYR A 45 0.09 -9.10 17.10
N VAL A 46 -0.48 -10.18 16.55
CA VAL A 46 -0.72 -11.43 17.28
C VAL A 46 0.09 -12.56 16.65
N ALA A 47 0.83 -13.28 17.50
CA ALA A 47 1.68 -14.39 17.09
C ALA A 47 1.67 -15.52 18.12
N GLU A 48 1.74 -16.76 17.64
CA GLU A 48 1.75 -17.97 18.47
C GLU A 48 2.67 -19.04 17.88
N ASN A 49 3.11 -20.01 18.67
CA ASN A 49 3.86 -21.14 18.13
C ASN A 49 2.93 -21.99 17.24
N SER A 50 3.40 -22.34 16.04
CA SER A 50 2.63 -23.06 15.02
C SER A 50 3.45 -24.22 14.45
N VAL A 51 2.82 -25.07 13.64
CA VAL A 51 3.51 -26.07 12.81
C VAL A 51 3.42 -25.64 11.34
N TRP A 52 4.55 -25.68 10.62
CA TRP A 52 4.64 -25.44 9.18
C TRP A 52 5.67 -26.40 8.59
N ASN A 53 5.36 -27.06 7.46
CA ASN A 53 6.18 -28.15 6.90
C ASN A 53 6.67 -29.17 7.96
N ASP A 54 5.72 -29.74 8.71
CA ASP A 54 5.93 -30.71 9.81
C ASP A 54 6.95 -30.27 10.89
N THR A 55 7.28 -28.98 10.95
CA THR A 55 8.29 -28.39 11.83
C THR A 55 7.64 -27.40 12.79
N GLU A 56 8.02 -27.44 14.07
CA GLU A 56 7.58 -26.43 15.05
C GLU A 56 8.26 -25.08 14.76
N VAL A 57 7.45 -24.04 14.60
CA VAL A 57 7.90 -22.67 14.31
C VAL A 57 7.43 -21.71 15.40
N ALA A 58 8.37 -20.95 15.97
CA ALA A 58 8.08 -20.02 17.04
C ALA A 58 7.53 -18.67 16.53
N ASN A 59 6.61 -18.10 17.30
CA ASN A 59 5.99 -16.79 17.07
C ASN A 59 5.39 -16.60 15.67
N TRP A 60 4.71 -17.59 15.09
CA TRP A 60 4.09 -17.48 13.77
C TRP A 60 3.02 -16.36 13.74
N PRO A 61 3.17 -15.35 12.88
CA PRO A 61 2.20 -14.25 12.68
C PRO A 61 0.80 -14.74 12.29
N LYS A 62 -0.19 -14.44 13.13
CA LYS A 62 -1.61 -14.72 12.88
C LYS A 62 -2.34 -13.46 12.44
N GLU A 63 -2.23 -12.36 13.19
CA GLU A 63 -2.89 -11.08 12.95
C GLU A 63 -1.90 -9.90 13.05
N GLY A 64 -2.32 -8.73 12.57
CA GLY A 64 -1.57 -7.47 12.71
C GLY A 64 -1.71 -6.56 11.49
N ALA A 65 -1.55 -5.26 11.73
CA ALA A 65 -1.61 -4.10 10.83
C ALA A 65 -1.64 -4.26 9.29
N LEU A 66 -0.88 -5.19 8.70
CA LEU A 66 -0.91 -5.50 7.27
C LEU A 66 -1.66 -6.82 7.05
N TYR A 67 -2.90 -6.73 6.59
CA TYR A 67 -3.66 -7.89 6.14
C TYR A 67 -2.98 -8.54 4.93
N THR A 68 -2.87 -9.86 4.95
CA THR A 68 -2.39 -10.64 3.80
C THR A 68 -3.03 -12.02 3.80
N GLU A 69 -3.50 -12.43 2.64
CA GLU A 69 -3.84 -13.82 2.30
C GLU A 69 -3.12 -14.16 1.01
N TRP A 70 -2.37 -15.27 0.98
CA TRP A 70 -1.77 -15.78 -0.25
C TRP A 70 -1.92 -17.30 -0.29
N THR A 71 -2.50 -17.79 -1.37
CA THR A 71 -2.61 -19.22 -1.67
C THR A 71 -2.14 -19.48 -3.09
N CYS A 72 -1.07 -20.26 -3.21
CA CYS A 72 -0.80 -21.07 -4.39
C CYS A 72 -0.81 -22.56 -4.00
N GLY A 73 -0.49 -23.47 -4.92
CA GLY A 73 -0.38 -24.91 -4.64
C GLY A 73 0.82 -25.33 -3.76
N ASP A 74 1.44 -24.40 -3.03
CA ASP A 74 2.66 -24.56 -2.24
C ASP A 74 2.55 -23.72 -0.94
N ASN A 75 2.80 -24.36 0.21
CA ASN A 75 2.67 -23.74 1.54
C ASN A 75 3.77 -22.71 1.85
N TYR A 76 4.74 -22.50 0.97
CA TYR A 76 5.65 -21.36 1.05
C TYR A 76 4.93 -20.01 0.95
N THR A 77 3.75 -19.96 0.31
CA THR A 77 2.90 -18.75 0.31
C THR A 77 2.26 -18.44 1.67
N GLU A 78 2.09 -19.44 2.54
CA GLU A 78 1.69 -19.23 3.95
C GLU A 78 2.81 -18.54 4.73
N PHE A 79 4.06 -18.97 4.54
CA PHE A 79 5.25 -18.37 5.14
C PHE A 79 5.48 -16.93 4.65
N LEU A 80 5.26 -16.66 3.36
CA LEU A 80 5.31 -15.30 2.82
C LEU A 80 4.16 -14.43 3.38
N SER A 81 2.95 -14.96 3.51
CA SER A 81 1.83 -14.25 4.19
C SER A 81 2.17 -13.90 5.64
N ALA A 82 2.79 -14.84 6.36
CA ALA A 82 3.26 -14.63 7.72
C ALA A 82 4.35 -13.54 7.78
N LEU A 83 5.33 -13.58 6.87
CA LEU A 83 6.36 -12.54 6.72
C LEU A 83 5.73 -11.16 6.49
N PHE A 84 4.73 -11.03 5.62
CA PHE A 84 4.04 -9.76 5.40
C PHE A 84 3.33 -9.25 6.66
N ARG A 85 2.63 -10.11 7.42
CA ARG A 85 2.01 -9.73 8.71
C ARG A 85 3.06 -9.29 9.74
N TYR A 86 4.21 -9.97 9.82
CA TYR A 86 5.33 -9.56 10.69
C TYR A 86 5.93 -8.20 10.28
N LEU A 87 6.18 -8.00 8.98
CA LEU A 87 6.67 -6.72 8.45
C LEU A 87 5.66 -5.60 8.74
N GLY A 88 4.38 -5.83 8.47
CA GLY A 88 3.29 -4.90 8.79
C GLY A 88 3.22 -4.54 10.27
N GLY A 89 3.09 -5.54 11.13
CA GLY A 89 2.96 -5.37 12.58
C GLY A 89 4.17 -4.72 13.24
N SER A 90 5.39 -4.92 12.72
CA SER A 90 6.61 -4.28 13.24
C SER A 90 6.86 -2.87 12.68
N ILE A 91 6.39 -2.56 11.47
CA ILE A 91 6.67 -1.29 10.77
C ILE A 91 5.53 -0.28 10.90
N LEU A 92 4.30 -0.66 10.54
CA LEU A 92 3.20 0.30 10.32
C LEU A 92 2.85 1.13 11.58
N PRO A 93 2.83 0.57 12.81
CA PRO A 93 2.59 1.36 14.02
C PRO A 93 3.64 2.46 14.30
N ASN A 94 4.84 2.38 13.71
CA ASN A 94 5.84 3.45 13.80
C ASN A 94 5.53 4.64 12.87
N ALA A 95 4.62 4.49 11.91
CA ALA A 95 4.19 5.54 10.98
C ALA A 95 2.76 6.02 11.23
N LEU A 96 1.82 5.11 11.49
CA LEU A 96 0.37 5.34 11.40
C LEU A 96 -0.32 4.90 12.69
N ASN A 97 -1.10 5.80 13.30
CA ASN A 97 -1.91 5.51 14.49
C ASN A 97 -3.36 5.15 14.10
N SER A 98 -3.96 5.94 13.21
CA SER A 98 -5.36 5.81 12.83
C SER A 98 -5.64 6.32 11.41
N VAL A 99 -6.67 5.75 10.80
CA VAL A 99 -7.31 6.25 9.57
C VAL A 99 -8.78 6.49 9.90
N THR A 100 -9.33 7.63 9.48
CA THR A 100 -10.75 7.96 9.66
C THR A 100 -11.40 8.12 8.30
N LEU A 101 -12.40 7.28 8.05
CA LEU A 101 -13.33 7.40 6.92
C LEU A 101 -14.47 8.31 7.39
N GLN A 102 -14.48 9.58 7.00
CA GLN A 102 -15.48 10.58 7.37
C GLN A 102 -16.75 10.42 6.52
N GLU A 103 -17.90 10.80 7.08
CA GLU A 103 -19.23 10.61 6.46
C GLU A 103 -19.43 11.38 5.14
N ASP A 104 -18.66 12.45 4.92
CA ASP A 104 -18.67 13.27 3.71
C ASP A 104 -17.76 12.73 2.58
N GLY A 105 -17.21 11.53 2.75
CA GLY A 105 -16.26 10.91 1.84
C GLY A 105 -14.80 11.28 2.08
N ASN A 106 -14.48 12.09 3.10
CA ASN A 106 -13.08 12.38 3.44
C ASN A 106 -12.39 11.18 4.09
N ILE A 107 -11.12 10.96 3.75
CA ILE A 107 -10.16 10.20 4.54
C ILE A 107 -9.18 11.19 5.19
N VAL A 108 -8.95 11.03 6.49
CA VAL A 108 -7.81 11.63 7.19
C VAL A 108 -7.08 10.57 8.01
N ALA A 109 -5.81 10.79 8.33
CA ALA A 109 -5.02 9.88 9.17
C ALA A 109 -4.30 10.64 10.28
N ASP A 110 -4.17 10.04 11.47
CA ASP A 110 -3.20 10.49 12.48
C ASP A 110 -1.92 9.67 12.33
N TYR A 111 -0.81 10.37 12.08
CA TYR A 111 0.45 9.75 11.72
C TYR A 111 1.65 10.42 12.40
N VAL A 112 2.79 9.74 12.40
CA VAL A 112 4.05 10.25 12.96
C VAL A 112 4.72 11.12 11.89
N ALA A 113 4.87 12.42 12.16
CA ALA A 113 5.35 13.41 11.18
C ALA A 113 6.79 13.18 10.64
N SER A 114 7.57 12.31 11.27
CA SER A 114 8.91 11.90 10.85
C SER A 114 9.23 10.55 11.51
N PRO A 115 8.72 9.43 10.98
CA PRO A 115 8.84 8.14 11.63
C PRO A 115 10.27 7.60 11.53
N THR A 116 10.66 6.77 12.49
CA THR A 116 11.87 5.93 12.37
C THR A 116 11.43 4.57 11.87
N ILE A 117 11.48 4.40 10.55
CA ILE A 117 11.26 3.09 9.92
C ILE A 117 12.60 2.37 9.87
N ALA A 118 12.70 1.24 10.57
CA ALA A 118 13.90 0.43 10.61
C ALA A 118 13.53 -1.04 10.35
N LEU A 119 14.11 -1.61 9.31
CA LEU A 119 14.14 -3.04 9.06
C LEU A 119 15.56 -3.53 9.32
N ASP A 120 15.75 -4.43 10.28
CA ASP A 120 17.03 -5.09 10.49
C ASP A 120 17.21 -6.24 9.48
N PRO A 121 18.20 -6.17 8.57
CA PRO A 121 18.45 -7.24 7.62
C PRO A 121 18.88 -8.55 8.29
N ALA A 122 19.49 -8.51 9.49
CA ALA A 122 19.87 -9.72 10.21
C ALA A 122 18.64 -10.50 10.70
N SER A 123 17.62 -9.79 11.22
CA SER A 123 16.32 -10.36 11.59
C SER A 123 15.62 -10.98 10.38
N ILE A 124 15.59 -10.31 9.23
CA ILE A 124 14.98 -10.87 8.00
C ILE A 124 15.73 -12.12 7.52
N MET A 125 17.07 -12.09 7.49
CA MET A 125 17.87 -13.26 7.16
C MET A 125 17.70 -14.41 8.18
N SER A 126 17.46 -14.10 9.46
CA SER A 126 17.17 -15.11 10.49
C SER A 126 15.80 -15.77 10.29
N ILE A 127 14.78 -15.01 9.87
CA ILE A 127 13.46 -15.56 9.51
C ILE A 127 13.61 -16.54 8.34
N PHE A 128 14.30 -16.16 7.26
CA PHE A 128 14.54 -17.06 6.12
C PHE A 128 15.43 -18.28 6.45
N PHE A 129 16.34 -18.17 7.42
CA PHE A 129 17.22 -19.29 7.81
C PHE A 129 16.60 -20.26 8.82
N THR A 130 15.70 -19.78 9.69
CA THR A 130 15.14 -20.57 10.81
C THR A 130 13.65 -20.87 10.68
N GLY A 131 12.92 -20.17 9.80
CA GLY A 131 11.46 -20.17 9.74
C GLY A 131 10.78 -19.39 10.88
N ALA A 132 11.45 -19.19 12.01
CA ALA A 132 10.89 -18.56 13.21
C ALA A 132 10.95 -17.03 13.15
N PHE A 133 9.95 -16.39 13.76
CA PHE A 133 9.81 -14.94 13.75
C PHE A 133 10.28 -14.31 15.07
N PRO A 134 10.88 -13.10 15.05
CA PRO A 134 11.09 -12.30 16.25
C PRO A 134 9.78 -11.88 16.91
N THR A 135 9.80 -11.65 18.22
CA THR A 135 8.69 -11.01 18.94
C THR A 135 8.66 -9.51 18.64
N VAL A 136 7.48 -8.96 18.36
CA VAL A 136 7.28 -7.51 18.19
C VAL A 136 6.99 -6.87 19.55
N ASP A 137 7.81 -5.90 19.97
CA ASP A 137 7.59 -5.14 21.20
C ASP A 137 6.66 -3.94 20.94
N ALA A 138 5.36 -4.14 21.11
CA ALA A 138 4.36 -3.09 20.96
C ALA A 138 4.53 -1.92 21.95
N SER A 139 5.29 -2.08 23.04
CA SER A 139 5.59 -0.97 23.97
C SER A 139 6.65 0.01 23.45
N SER A 140 7.36 -0.37 22.38
CA SER A 140 8.32 0.49 21.68
C SER A 140 7.66 1.50 20.72
N PHE A 141 6.40 1.28 20.35
CA PHE A 141 5.71 2.10 19.36
C PHE A 141 5.32 3.49 19.88
N PRO A 142 5.24 4.51 19.00
CA PRO A 142 4.71 5.82 19.34
C PRO A 142 3.29 5.74 19.90
N THR A 143 3.06 6.37 21.04
CA THR A 143 1.73 6.43 21.72
C THR A 143 1.19 7.87 21.82
N SER A 144 1.95 8.85 21.34
CA SER A 144 1.61 10.28 21.33
C SER A 144 2.50 11.04 20.36
N GLY A 145 2.20 12.33 20.13
CA GLY A 145 2.98 13.18 19.21
C GLY A 145 2.60 13.01 17.73
N PHE A 146 1.46 12.38 17.46
CA PHE A 146 0.88 12.28 16.12
C PHE A 146 0.45 13.65 15.58
N VAL A 147 0.37 13.76 14.26
CA VAL A 147 -0.25 14.86 13.54
C VAL A 147 -1.36 14.31 12.64
N THR A 148 -2.48 15.03 12.54
CA THR A 148 -3.58 14.69 11.64
C THR A 148 -3.28 15.23 10.24
N SER A 149 -3.55 14.45 9.20
CA SER A 149 -3.51 14.94 7.82
C SER A 149 -4.60 15.98 7.57
N PRO A 150 -4.37 17.01 6.73
CA PRO A 150 -5.44 17.84 6.21
C PRO A 150 -6.61 17.02 5.63
N VAL A 151 -7.82 17.56 5.75
CA VAL A 151 -8.96 17.19 4.89
C VAL A 151 -8.63 17.54 3.42
N ASN A 152 -9.38 16.98 2.48
CA ASN A 152 -9.03 17.03 1.06
C ASN A 152 -7.66 16.36 0.73
N LEU A 153 -7.15 15.46 1.60
CA LEU A 153 -6.03 14.52 1.33
C LEU A 153 -6.23 12.95 1.28
N ALA A 154 -7.38 12.27 1.38
CA ALA A 154 -7.77 11.22 0.38
C ALA A 154 -9.30 11.03 0.30
N THR A 155 -9.91 10.75 -0.88
CA THR A 155 -11.37 10.42 -0.91
C THR A 155 -11.56 8.93 -0.69
N TRP A 156 -12.66 8.56 -0.06
CA TRP A 156 -13.25 7.23 -0.20
C TRP A 156 -14.68 7.32 -0.75
N SER A 157 -15.12 6.22 -1.35
CA SER A 157 -16.54 5.93 -1.65
C SER A 157 -16.68 4.41 -1.70
N GLU A 158 -17.88 3.88 -1.42
CA GLU A 158 -18.13 2.43 -1.44
C GLU A 158 -19.38 2.11 -2.27
N ALA A 159 -19.29 1.08 -3.10
CA ALA A 159 -20.45 0.50 -3.76
C ALA A 159 -20.30 -1.02 -3.96
N ASN A 160 -21.23 -1.80 -3.41
CA ASN A 160 -21.30 -3.27 -3.51
C ASN A 160 -20.08 -4.01 -2.93
N GLY A 161 -19.47 -3.48 -1.87
CA GLY A 161 -18.25 -4.02 -1.23
C GLY A 161 -16.94 -3.50 -1.83
N GLN A 162 -17.00 -2.73 -2.93
CA GLN A 162 -15.84 -2.13 -3.55
C GLN A 162 -15.63 -0.70 -3.05
N LEU A 163 -14.53 -0.51 -2.30
CA LEU A 163 -14.05 0.77 -1.79
C LEU A 163 -13.15 1.46 -2.83
N THR A 164 -13.60 2.56 -3.40
CA THR A 164 -12.75 3.38 -4.30
C THR A 164 -12.03 4.47 -3.52
N VAL A 165 -10.70 4.36 -3.42
CA VAL A 165 -9.83 5.37 -2.80
C VAL A 165 -9.20 6.25 -3.88
N LYS A 166 -9.58 7.53 -3.97
CA LYS A 166 -9.22 8.41 -5.12
C LYS A 166 -8.19 9.50 -4.75
N LEU A 167 -7.47 10.02 -5.76
CA LEU A 167 -6.33 10.96 -5.67
C LEU A 167 -6.58 12.34 -6.37
N ASN A 168 -6.50 13.47 -5.63
CA ASN A 168 -6.69 14.87 -6.06
C ASN A 168 -5.34 15.52 -6.33
N ILE A 169 -4.75 15.22 -7.47
CA ILE A 169 -3.37 15.65 -7.70
C ILE A 169 -3.21 17.18 -7.58
N ASN A 170 -4.28 17.96 -7.82
CA ASN A 170 -4.33 19.39 -7.58
C ASN A 170 -4.07 19.79 -6.10
N GLU A 171 -4.81 19.25 -5.12
CA GLU A 171 -4.63 19.64 -3.72
C GLU A 171 -3.35 19.08 -3.08
N ILE A 172 -2.79 17.98 -3.62
CA ILE A 172 -1.42 17.56 -3.30
C ILE A 172 -0.44 18.65 -3.69
N LEU A 173 -0.51 19.12 -4.94
CA LEU A 173 0.41 20.10 -5.50
C LEU A 173 0.26 21.44 -4.78
N ASN A 174 -0.97 21.89 -4.51
CA ASN A 174 -1.26 23.07 -3.70
C ASN A 174 -0.62 22.96 -2.31
N SER A 175 -0.77 21.82 -1.64
CA SER A 175 -0.20 21.57 -0.31
C SER A 175 1.34 21.45 -0.30
N ALA A 176 1.93 20.98 -1.40
CA ALA A 176 3.37 20.70 -1.50
C ALA A 176 4.21 21.87 -2.02
N VAL A 177 3.68 22.66 -2.97
CA VAL A 177 4.41 23.75 -3.64
C VAL A 177 3.63 25.08 -3.73
N GLY A 178 2.40 25.13 -3.22
CA GLY A 178 1.47 26.27 -3.39
C GLY A 178 0.66 26.18 -4.69
N GLU A 179 -0.33 27.05 -4.84
CA GLU A 179 -1.13 27.15 -6.07
C GLU A 179 -0.23 27.39 -7.29
N ASN A 180 -0.28 26.47 -8.25
CA ASN A 180 0.53 26.53 -9.47
C ASN A 180 -0.26 25.98 -10.67
N PRO A 181 -1.03 26.82 -11.38
CA PRO A 181 -1.87 26.39 -12.51
C PRO A 181 -1.07 25.73 -13.64
N ASP A 182 0.11 26.25 -13.97
CA ASP A 182 0.99 25.69 -15.02
C ASP A 182 1.39 24.24 -14.70
N LEU A 183 1.65 23.94 -13.42
CA LEU A 183 1.98 22.59 -12.95
C LEU A 183 0.75 21.67 -12.91
N GLN A 184 -0.43 22.20 -12.54
CA GLN A 184 -1.69 21.44 -12.60
C GLN A 184 -2.05 21.08 -14.05
N GLU A 185 -1.91 22.02 -15.01
CA GLU A 185 -2.14 21.77 -16.44
C GLU A 185 -1.13 20.76 -17.00
N LEU A 186 0.17 20.90 -16.65
CA LEU A 186 1.21 19.94 -17.03
C LEU A 186 0.87 18.51 -16.54
N VAL A 187 0.45 18.37 -15.28
CA VAL A 187 0.08 17.06 -14.71
C VAL A 187 -1.20 16.51 -15.34
N ALA A 188 -2.21 17.34 -15.60
CA ALA A 188 -3.41 16.95 -16.35
C ALA A 188 -3.06 16.50 -17.78
N GLY A 189 -2.07 17.12 -18.43
CA GLY A 189 -1.51 16.69 -19.70
C GLY A 189 -0.83 15.32 -19.60
N ILE A 190 0.11 15.14 -18.66
CA ILE A 190 0.84 13.89 -18.39
C ILE A 190 -0.12 12.71 -18.14
N LEU A 191 -1.17 12.91 -17.35
CA LEU A 191 -2.17 11.87 -17.09
C LEU A 191 -2.95 11.46 -18.34
N ASN A 192 -3.07 12.33 -19.35
CA ASN A 192 -3.79 12.05 -20.59
C ASN A 192 -2.91 11.65 -21.78
N MET A 193 -1.60 11.49 -21.58
CA MET A 193 -0.68 10.87 -22.53
C MET A 193 -1.00 9.37 -22.74
N SER A 194 -0.68 8.84 -23.92
CA SER A 194 -0.68 7.39 -24.13
C SER A 194 0.42 6.68 -23.31
N PRO A 195 0.31 5.36 -23.06
CA PRO A 195 1.32 4.61 -22.31
C PRO A 195 2.75 4.75 -22.85
N ALA A 196 2.93 4.79 -24.17
CA ALA A 196 4.23 4.95 -24.81
C ALA A 196 4.82 6.35 -24.59
N GLU A 197 4.00 7.40 -24.71
CA GLU A 197 4.41 8.78 -24.44
C GLU A 197 4.77 8.98 -22.97
N LEU A 198 3.93 8.47 -22.05
CA LEU A 198 4.19 8.56 -20.62
C LEU A 198 5.47 7.80 -20.23
N LYS A 199 5.72 6.61 -20.78
CA LYS A 199 7.00 5.90 -20.59
C LYS A 199 8.19 6.69 -21.10
N GLY A 200 8.07 7.43 -22.21
CA GLY A 200 9.12 8.32 -22.70
C GLY A 200 9.41 9.48 -21.75
N VAL A 201 8.37 10.13 -21.21
CA VAL A 201 8.51 11.20 -20.21
C VAL A 201 9.14 10.67 -18.92
N LEU A 202 8.65 9.55 -18.39
CA LEU A 202 9.17 8.95 -17.16
C LEU A 202 10.60 8.42 -17.33
N THR A 203 10.94 7.83 -18.48
CA THR A 203 12.34 7.44 -18.82
C THR A 203 13.27 8.64 -18.79
N THR A 204 12.82 9.78 -19.33
CA THR A 204 13.58 11.04 -19.33
C THR A 204 13.74 11.61 -17.91
N LEU A 205 12.70 11.51 -17.08
CA LEU A 205 12.69 12.02 -15.70
C LEU A 205 13.53 11.17 -14.73
N LEU A 206 13.46 9.83 -14.84
CA LEU A 206 14.18 8.88 -13.98
C LEU A 206 15.60 8.55 -14.47
N GLY A 207 15.96 8.96 -15.69
CA GLY A 207 17.25 8.63 -16.31
C GLY A 207 17.48 7.13 -16.55
N THR A 208 16.41 6.33 -16.48
CA THR A 208 16.44 4.85 -16.58
C THR A 208 15.39 4.40 -17.60
N ASP A 209 15.73 3.42 -18.44
CA ASP A 209 14.81 2.89 -19.44
C ASP A 209 13.61 2.17 -18.80
N LEU A 210 12.40 2.53 -19.24
CA LEU A 210 11.14 1.91 -18.86
C LEU A 210 10.48 1.13 -20.01
N SER A 211 11.16 0.97 -21.15
CA SER A 211 10.62 0.35 -22.37
C SER A 211 10.00 -1.04 -22.14
N GLY A 212 10.59 -1.82 -21.22
CA GLY A 212 10.13 -3.14 -20.83
C GLY A 212 8.86 -3.19 -19.96
N ILE A 213 8.41 -2.07 -19.38
CA ILE A 213 7.15 -2.04 -18.62
C ILE A 213 5.97 -2.12 -19.60
N SER A 214 5.01 -3.00 -19.36
CA SER A 214 3.85 -3.16 -20.23
C SER A 214 2.97 -1.90 -20.32
N ASP A 215 2.35 -1.68 -21.49
CA ASP A 215 1.35 -0.62 -21.67
C ASP A 215 0.11 -0.86 -20.78
N ALA A 216 -0.15 -2.11 -20.36
CA ALA A 216 -1.24 -2.48 -19.47
C ALA A 216 -1.02 -1.96 -18.05
N THR A 217 0.17 -2.16 -17.46
CA THR A 217 0.53 -1.57 -16.15
C THR A 217 0.44 -0.05 -16.18
N ILE A 218 0.97 0.59 -17.22
CA ILE A 218 0.92 2.07 -17.32
C ILE A 218 -0.54 2.55 -17.41
N THR A 219 -1.38 1.88 -18.21
CA THR A 219 -2.81 2.18 -18.32
C THR A 219 -3.54 1.98 -16.99
N GLN A 220 -3.24 0.90 -16.26
CA GLN A 220 -3.81 0.61 -14.94
C GLN A 220 -3.46 1.70 -13.92
N LEU A 221 -2.17 2.04 -13.81
CA LEU A 221 -1.70 3.06 -12.85
C LEU A 221 -2.21 4.46 -13.21
N GLN A 222 -2.24 4.84 -14.49
CA GLN A 222 -2.94 6.06 -14.94
C GLN A 222 -4.43 6.03 -14.59
N GLY A 223 -5.09 4.88 -14.74
CA GLY A 223 -6.48 4.65 -14.38
C GLY A 223 -6.75 4.85 -12.90
N TRP A 224 -5.92 4.29 -12.03
CA TRP A 224 -6.01 4.46 -10.58
C TRP A 224 -5.85 5.92 -10.15
N VAL A 225 -4.94 6.67 -10.78
CA VAL A 225 -4.80 8.11 -10.48
C VAL A 225 -6.04 8.92 -10.89
N LYS A 226 -6.65 8.62 -12.06
CA LYS A 226 -7.84 9.35 -12.55
C LYS A 226 -9.13 9.00 -11.83
N ASN A 227 -9.35 7.71 -11.59
CA ASN A 227 -10.64 7.14 -11.21
C ASN A 227 -10.66 6.71 -9.74
N GLY A 228 -9.49 6.39 -9.17
CA GLY A 228 -9.31 5.82 -7.85
C GLY A 228 -8.82 4.38 -7.89
N ILE A 229 -8.22 3.97 -6.79
CA ILE A 229 -7.74 2.61 -6.52
C ILE A 229 -8.98 1.78 -6.10
N PRO A 230 -9.34 0.71 -6.84
CA PRO A 230 -10.49 -0.14 -6.53
C PRO A 230 -10.10 -1.20 -5.50
N MET A 231 -10.31 -0.90 -4.22
CA MET A 231 -10.07 -1.80 -3.10
C MET A 231 -11.35 -2.57 -2.73
N HIS A 232 -11.20 -3.67 -2.01
CA HIS A 232 -12.30 -4.32 -1.29
C HIS A 232 -12.37 -3.79 0.14
N ILE A 233 -13.57 -3.79 0.72
CA ILE A 233 -13.78 -3.56 2.15
C ILE A 233 -14.78 -4.58 2.72
N GLU A 234 -14.40 -5.20 3.83
CA GLU A 234 -15.20 -6.25 4.49
C GLU A 234 -15.06 -6.19 6.01
N THR A 235 -15.98 -6.86 6.73
CA THR A 235 -15.82 -7.18 8.15
C THR A 235 -15.46 -8.65 8.27
N ALA A 236 -14.29 -8.94 8.83
CA ALA A 236 -13.75 -10.28 9.00
C ALA A 236 -14.42 -11.05 10.15
N GLU A 237 -14.20 -12.37 10.24
CA GLU A 237 -14.82 -13.22 11.27
C GLU A 237 -14.42 -12.85 12.72
N ASN A 238 -13.25 -12.24 12.91
CA ASN A 238 -12.79 -11.71 14.21
C ASN A 238 -13.40 -10.33 14.55
N GLY A 239 -14.18 -9.73 13.64
CA GLY A 239 -14.77 -8.40 13.78
C GLY A 239 -13.90 -7.24 13.32
N HIS A 240 -12.69 -7.50 12.81
CA HIS A 240 -11.86 -6.47 12.18
C HIS A 240 -12.44 -6.03 10.84
N THR A 241 -11.96 -4.90 10.32
CA THR A 241 -12.25 -4.41 8.98
C THR A 241 -11.00 -4.60 8.11
N HIS A 242 -11.11 -5.38 7.04
CA HIS A 242 -10.02 -5.45 6.05
C HIS A 242 -10.27 -4.41 4.94
N ILE A 243 -9.22 -3.71 4.52
CA ILE A 243 -9.23 -2.83 3.33
C ILE A 243 -8.05 -3.22 2.44
N TYR A 244 -8.32 -3.85 1.30
CA TYR A 244 -7.28 -4.57 0.53
C TYR A 244 -7.43 -4.52 -0.98
N LEU A 245 -6.33 -4.83 -1.68
CA LEU A 245 -6.29 -5.13 -3.11
C LEU A 245 -6.22 -6.65 -3.32
N ASP A 246 -7.00 -7.16 -4.28
CA ASP A 246 -6.94 -8.57 -4.67
C ASP A 246 -5.89 -8.85 -5.78
N LYS A 247 -5.70 -10.12 -6.11
CA LYS A 247 -4.78 -10.63 -7.13
C LYS A 247 -4.87 -9.88 -8.46
N SER A 248 -6.06 -9.53 -8.94
CA SER A 248 -6.27 -8.87 -10.23
C SER A 248 -5.65 -7.47 -10.28
N ALA A 249 -5.59 -6.77 -9.14
CA ALA A 249 -4.91 -5.48 -9.02
C ALA A 249 -3.38 -5.59 -9.19
N PHE A 250 -2.81 -6.76 -8.95
CA PHE A 250 -1.37 -7.01 -9.08
C PHE A 250 -0.99 -7.78 -10.36
N ASP A 251 -1.95 -8.27 -11.15
CA ASP A 251 -1.66 -9.19 -12.26
C ASP A 251 -0.76 -8.59 -13.35
N ASN A 252 -0.96 -7.33 -13.74
CA ASN A 252 -0.06 -6.65 -14.69
C ASN A 252 1.32 -6.34 -14.08
N LEU A 253 1.42 -6.19 -12.75
CA LEU A 253 2.65 -5.84 -12.05
C LEU A 253 3.54 -7.05 -11.75
N LEU A 254 2.95 -8.20 -11.42
CA LEU A 254 3.64 -9.38 -10.89
C LEU A 254 3.79 -10.55 -11.88
N THR A 255 3.01 -10.58 -12.96
CA THR A 255 3.19 -11.59 -14.03
C THR A 255 4.56 -11.42 -14.69
N THR A 256 5.30 -12.52 -14.83
CA THR A 256 6.63 -12.52 -15.44
C THR A 256 6.60 -12.82 -16.95
N ASP A 257 7.61 -12.31 -17.66
CA ASP A 257 8.00 -12.78 -19.00
C ASP A 257 8.64 -14.19 -18.96
N ALA A 258 9.19 -14.65 -20.09
CA ALA A 258 9.84 -15.96 -20.20
C ALA A 258 11.26 -15.99 -19.57
N GLU A 259 11.82 -14.82 -19.29
CA GLU A 259 13.13 -14.57 -18.70
C GLU A 259 13.06 -14.41 -17.17
N GLY A 260 11.85 -14.23 -16.61
CA GLY A 260 11.57 -14.08 -15.18
C GLY A 260 11.41 -12.64 -14.68
N ASN A 261 11.37 -11.65 -15.58
CA ASN A 261 11.15 -10.24 -15.23
C ASN A 261 9.66 -9.94 -15.19
N SER A 262 9.23 -9.10 -14.24
CA SER A 262 7.87 -8.53 -14.19
C SER A 262 7.94 -7.01 -14.10
N ASP A 263 6.83 -6.33 -14.45
CA ASP A 263 6.78 -4.86 -14.50
C ASP A 263 7.19 -4.20 -13.17
N ILE A 264 6.89 -4.82 -12.02
CA ILE A 264 7.32 -4.31 -10.71
C ILE A 264 8.84 -4.37 -10.51
N ILE A 265 9.52 -5.38 -11.07
CA ILE A 265 10.99 -5.52 -10.95
C ILE A 265 11.68 -4.40 -11.73
N ILE A 266 11.18 -4.13 -12.94
CA ILE A 266 11.68 -3.05 -13.80
C ILE A 266 11.41 -1.69 -13.14
N LEU A 267 10.18 -1.47 -12.64
CA LEU A 267 9.79 -0.24 -11.95
C LEU A 267 10.61 -0.01 -10.67
N TRP A 268 10.78 -1.03 -9.82
CA TRP A 268 11.59 -0.94 -8.60
C TRP A 268 13.06 -0.64 -8.91
N GLY A 269 13.62 -1.29 -9.94
CA GLY A 269 14.97 -1.01 -10.43
C GLY A 269 15.13 0.44 -10.86
N ALA A 270 14.19 0.98 -11.64
CA ALA A 270 14.21 2.38 -12.08
C ALA A 270 14.05 3.39 -10.94
N LEU A 271 13.13 3.16 -10.00
CA LEU A 271 12.94 4.01 -8.82
C LEU A 271 14.16 3.95 -7.87
N SER A 272 14.83 2.80 -7.77
CA SER A 272 16.06 2.64 -6.99
C SER A 272 17.25 3.36 -7.64
N ASN A 273 17.44 3.19 -8.95
CA ASN A 273 18.48 3.89 -9.73
C ASN A 273 18.30 5.41 -9.73
N ALA A 274 17.06 5.90 -9.76
CA ALA A 274 16.73 7.32 -9.63
C ALA A 274 16.89 7.88 -8.20
N GLY A 275 17.21 7.03 -7.21
CA GLY A 275 17.37 7.42 -5.80
C GLY A 275 16.05 7.77 -5.09
N ILE A 276 14.91 7.33 -5.64
CA ILE A 276 13.58 7.52 -5.05
C ILE A 276 13.34 6.48 -3.94
N ILE A 277 13.78 5.23 -4.14
CA ILE A 277 13.78 4.22 -3.07
C ILE A 277 14.99 4.45 -2.15
N PRO A 278 14.79 4.63 -0.82
CA PRO A 278 15.88 4.77 0.15
C PRO A 278 16.84 3.57 0.13
N GLU A 279 18.14 3.81 0.28
CA GLU A 279 19.22 2.82 0.08
C GLU A 279 19.00 1.53 0.89
N GLU A 280 18.78 1.66 2.20
CA GLU A 280 18.38 0.60 3.13
C GLU A 280 17.06 -0.13 2.79
N ALA A 281 16.17 0.47 2.00
CA ALA A 281 14.94 -0.17 1.53
C ALA A 281 15.12 -0.95 0.22
N GLN A 282 16.10 -0.61 -0.62
CA GLN A 282 16.26 -1.18 -1.98
C GLN A 282 16.37 -2.72 -2.00
N ALA A 283 16.93 -3.31 -0.94
CA ALA A 283 17.03 -4.76 -0.77
C ALA A 283 15.68 -5.48 -0.73
N ALA A 284 14.59 -4.81 -0.34
CA ALA A 284 13.24 -5.38 -0.34
C ALA A 284 12.76 -5.82 -1.74
N GLY A 285 13.35 -5.26 -2.81
CA GLY A 285 13.06 -5.65 -4.19
C GLY A 285 13.33 -7.13 -4.50
N ILE A 286 14.12 -7.84 -3.68
CA ILE A 286 14.32 -9.29 -3.81
C ILE A 286 13.00 -10.07 -3.67
N LEU A 287 12.03 -9.54 -2.91
CA LEU A 287 10.72 -10.17 -2.73
C LEU A 287 9.93 -10.22 -4.05
N PHE A 288 10.14 -9.31 -4.99
CA PHE A 288 9.45 -9.32 -6.29
C PHE A 288 9.87 -10.50 -7.17
N ALA A 289 11.12 -10.97 -7.07
CA ALA A 289 11.54 -12.21 -7.72
C ALA A 289 10.85 -13.43 -7.10
N MET A 290 10.56 -13.40 -5.79
CA MET A 290 9.81 -14.45 -5.09
C MET A 290 8.33 -14.44 -5.50
N PHE A 291 7.71 -13.26 -5.64
CA PHE A 291 6.38 -13.10 -6.24
C PHE A 291 6.31 -13.76 -7.62
N GLY A 292 7.23 -13.41 -8.53
CA GLY A 292 7.25 -13.96 -9.89
C GLY A 292 7.30 -15.50 -9.96
N GLN A 293 7.99 -16.15 -9.00
CA GLN A 293 8.05 -17.62 -8.94
C GLN A 293 6.68 -18.27 -8.63
N TYR A 294 5.89 -17.68 -7.73
CA TYR A 294 4.61 -18.25 -7.26
C TYR A 294 3.38 -17.65 -7.96
N TRP A 295 3.50 -16.51 -8.63
CA TRP A 295 2.38 -15.82 -9.28
C TRP A 295 1.60 -16.68 -10.29
N PRO A 296 2.26 -17.47 -11.18
CA PRO A 296 1.57 -18.31 -12.17
C PRO A 296 0.70 -19.43 -11.59
N THR A 297 0.90 -19.79 -10.32
CA THR A 297 0.13 -20.84 -9.61
C THR A 297 -0.71 -20.28 -8.45
N THR A 298 -0.71 -18.96 -8.26
CA THR A 298 -1.47 -18.27 -7.22
C THR A 298 -2.97 -18.25 -7.56
N THR A 299 -3.79 -18.81 -6.68
CA THR A 299 -5.26 -18.78 -6.80
C THR A 299 -5.87 -17.61 -6.05
N THR A 300 -5.33 -17.30 -4.88
CA THR A 300 -5.77 -16.19 -4.02
C THR A 300 -4.58 -15.33 -3.65
N PHE A 301 -4.71 -14.02 -3.79
CA PHE A 301 -3.80 -13.06 -3.20
C PHE A 301 -4.61 -11.84 -2.78
N ASN A 302 -4.53 -11.46 -1.51
CA ASN A 302 -5.13 -10.26 -0.95
C ASN A 302 -4.06 -9.55 -0.11
N LEU A 303 -3.88 -8.24 -0.29
CA LEU A 303 -2.89 -7.44 0.43
C LEU A 303 -3.49 -6.08 0.80
N GLY A 304 -3.44 -5.71 2.08
CA GLY A 304 -4.12 -4.52 2.58
C GLY A 304 -3.85 -4.21 4.04
N LEU A 305 -4.73 -3.42 4.65
CA LEU A 305 -4.69 -3.10 6.07
C LEU A 305 -5.67 -3.99 6.85
N ASP A 306 -5.23 -4.42 8.05
CA ASP A 306 -6.06 -5.03 9.08
C ASP A 306 -6.38 -3.96 10.14
N LEU A 307 -7.68 -3.68 10.36
CA LEU A 307 -8.14 -2.48 11.06
C LEU A 307 -9.21 -2.75 12.13
N VAL A 308 -9.07 -2.10 13.29
CA VAL A 308 -10.04 -2.16 14.39
C VAL A 308 -10.77 -0.82 14.51
N LYS A 309 -12.09 -0.83 14.27
CA LYS A 309 -12.96 0.34 14.43
C LYS A 309 -13.02 0.78 15.90
N GLN A 310 -13.03 2.09 16.14
CA GLN A 310 -12.97 2.72 17.47
C GLN A 310 -14.33 3.26 17.93
#